data_AF-A0A235IHW0-F1
#
_entry.id   AF-A0A235IHW0-F1
#
_cell.length_a   1.000
_cell.length_b   1.000
_cell.length_c   1.000
_cell.angle_alpha   90.00
_cell.angle_beta   90.00
_cell.angle_gamma   90.00
#
_symmetry.space_group_name_H-M   'P 1'
#
loop_
_entity.id
_entity.type
_entity.pdbx_description
1 polymer ?
#
loop_
_entity_poly.entity_id
_entity_poly.type
_entity_poly.pdbx_seq_one_letter_code
_entity_poly.pdbx_strand_id
1 'polypeptide(L)' 'MSSEQELLTKWRSLPQEKQEEVLDFVEFLGLKNSANKVSLGERLQQIRTRIVASGKHLLDEDEIEKELASRRGGLQGREE' A
#
# COMPACT_ATOMS: atom_id res chain seq x y z
N MET A 1 -27.13 22.13 -10.11
CA MET A 1 -25.95 22.66 -9.39
C MET A 1 -24.92 21.55 -9.36
N SER A 2 -23.65 21.82 -9.70
CA SER A 2 -22.60 20.83 -9.47
C SER A 2 -22.29 20.72 -7.98
N SER A 3 -21.75 19.57 -7.56
CA SER A 3 -21.36 19.34 -6.16
C SER A 3 -20.34 20.38 -5.66
N GLU A 4 -19.44 20.83 -6.55
CA GLU A 4 -18.47 21.89 -6.27
C GLU A 4 -19.15 23.25 -6.05
N GLN A 5 -20.14 23.59 -6.89
CA GLN A 5 -20.89 24.84 -6.74
C GLN A 5 -21.67 24.87 -5.42
N GLU A 6 -22.30 23.75 -5.05
CA GLU A 6 -23.01 23.64 -3.77
C GLU A 6 -22.07 23.80 -2.56
N LEU A 7 -20.88 23.19 -2.62
CA LEU A 7 -19.85 23.34 -1.59
C LEU A 7 -19.40 24.80 -1.45
N LEU A 8 -19.11 25.48 -2.55
CA LEU A 8 -18.68 26.88 -2.55
C LEU A 8 -19.77 27.82 -2.03
N THR A 9 -21.04 27.56 -2.36
CA THR A 9 -22.16 28.33 -1.83
C THR A 9 -22.28 28.15 -0.31
N LYS A 10 -22.21 26.91 0.19
CA LYS A 10 -22.26 26.62 1.63
C LYS A 10 -21.07 27.23 2.36
N TRP A 11 -19.86 27.06 1.84
CA TRP A 11 -18.63 27.65 2.36
C TRP A 11 -18.74 29.16 2.58
N ARG A 12 -19.16 29.90 1.55
CA ARG A 12 -19.26 31.37 1.61
C ARG A 12 -20.30 31.87 2.60
N SER A 13 -21.28 31.03 2.96
CA SER A 13 -22.29 31.38 3.97
C SER A 13 -21.82 31.19 5.42
N LEU A 14 -20.69 30.53 5.62
CA LEU A 14 -20.14 30.26 6.95
C LEU A 14 -19.36 31.47 7.50
N PRO A 15 -19.43 31.73 8.82
CA PRO A 15 -18.51 32.65 9.51
C PRO A 15 -17.04 32.21 9.39
N GLN A 16 -16.10 33.14 9.54
CA GLN A 16 -14.66 32.88 9.40
C GLN A 16 -14.17 31.71 10.26
N GLU A 17 -14.59 31.63 11.52
CA GLU A 17 -14.23 30.54 12.44
C GLU A 17 -14.63 29.16 11.90
N LYS A 18 -15.81 29.08 11.27
CA LYS A 18 -16.30 27.84 10.68
C LYS A 18 -15.66 27.52 9.34
N GLN A 19 -15.13 28.51 8.64
CA GLN A 19 -14.30 28.28 7.45
C GLN A 19 -12.97 27.65 7.84
N GLU A 20 -12.30 28.16 8.88
CA GLU A 20 -11.06 27.55 9.42
C GLU A 20 -11.30 26.09 9.84
N GLU A 21 -12.39 25.80 10.55
CA GLU A 21 -12.73 24.42 10.95
C GLU A 21 -12.87 23.46 9.75
N VAL A 22 -13.37 23.95 8.61
CA VAL A 22 -13.46 23.13 7.39
C VAL A 22 -12.09 22.99 6.72
N LEU A 23 -11.20 23.99 6.77
CA LEU A 23 -9.81 23.81 6.30
C LEU A 23 -9.10 22.73 7.11
N ASP A 24 -9.16 22.82 8.44
CA ASP A 24 -8.58 21.83 9.35
C ASP A 24 -9.10 20.42 9.03
N PHE A 25 -10.41 20.29 8.76
CA PHE A 25 -11.00 19.02 8.39
C PHE A 25 -10.50 18.50 7.04
N VAL A 26 -10.36 19.35 6.02
CA VAL A 26 -9.83 18.96 4.70
C VAL A 26 -8.37 18.52 4.81
N GLU A 27 -7.55 19.24 5.58
CA GLU A 27 -6.17 18.85 5.86
C GLU A 27 -6.10 17.49 6.57
N PHE A 28 -6.94 17.29 7.59
CA PHE A 28 -7.08 16.00 8.27
C PHE A 28 -7.45 14.87 7.30
N LEU A 29 -8.39 15.09 6.38
CA LEU A 29 -8.75 14.10 5.37
C LEU A 29 -7.58 13.78 4.43
N GLY A 30 -6.78 14.79 4.06
CA GLY A 30 -5.55 14.62 3.28
C GLY A 30 -4.53 13.73 3.99
N LEU A 31 -4.27 14.00 5.26
CA LEU A 31 -3.37 13.21 6.12
C LEU A 31 -3.88 11.78 6.33
N LYS A 32 -5.18 11.59 6.51
CA LYS A 32 -5.79 10.25 6.64
C LYS A 32 -5.64 9.44 5.35
N ASN A 33 -5.77 10.08 4.18
CA ASN A 33 -5.58 9.43 2.90
C ASN A 33 -4.10 9.09 2.61
N SER A 34 -3.15 9.88 3.11
CA SER A 34 -1.73 9.53 3.00
C SER A 34 -1.32 8.42 3.97
N ALA A 35 -1.87 8.41 5.20
CA ALA A 35 -1.64 7.36 6.20
C ALA A 35 -2.23 5.99 5.80
N ASN A 36 -3.29 5.97 4.97
CA ASN A 36 -3.90 4.73 4.47
C ASN A 36 -3.09 4.03 3.37
N LYS A 37 -1.98 4.62 2.89
CA LYS A 37 -1.02 3.88 2.07
C LYS A 37 -0.08 3.13 3.00
N VAL A 38 -0.51 1.94 3.42
CA VAL A 38 0.36 0.93 4.03
C VAL A 38 1.63 0.91 3.20
N SER A 39 2.77 1.20 3.84
CA SER A 39 4.04 1.27 3.15
C SER A 39 4.28 -0.06 2.42
N LEU A 40 4.99 -0.04 1.29
CA LEU A 40 5.28 -1.26 0.56
C LEU A 40 5.89 -2.33 1.49
N GLY A 41 6.74 -1.93 2.42
CA GLY A 41 7.34 -2.80 3.44
C GLY A 41 6.30 -3.47 4.35
N GLU A 42 5.36 -2.72 4.92
CA GLU A 42 4.29 -3.28 5.76
C GLU A 42 3.38 -4.24 4.97
N ARG A 43 3.07 -3.91 3.72
CA ARG A 43 2.26 -4.79 2.85
C ARG A 43 3.01 -6.08 2.53
N LEU A 44 4.30 -6.01 2.24
CA LEU A 44 5.15 -7.18 2.01
C LEU A 44 5.25 -8.04 3.28
N GLN A 45 5.37 -7.41 4.45
CA GLN A 45 5.39 -8.12 5.74
C GLN A 45 4.08 -8.86 5.99
N GLN A 46 2.92 -8.24 5.73
CA GLN A 46 1.62 -8.90 5.84
C GLN A 46 1.50 -10.10 4.89
N ILE A 47 1.99 -9.97 3.65
CA ILE A 47 2.01 -11.08 2.68
C ILE A 47 2.91 -12.21 3.19
N ARG A 48 4.11 -11.89 3.70
CA ARG A 48 5.02 -12.87 4.29
C ARG A 48 4.37 -13.63 5.45
N THR A 49 3.72 -12.93 6.37
CA THR A 49 2.99 -13.56 7.49
C THR A 49 1.92 -14.52 7.00
N ARG A 50 1.17 -14.17 5.95
CA ARG A 50 0.15 -15.05 5.36
C ARG A 50 0.76 -16.29 4.70
N ILE A 51 1.90 -16.16 4.02
CA ILE A 51 2.61 -17.30 3.42
C ILE A 51 3.07 -18.27 4.51
N VAL A 52 3.70 -17.75 5.58
CA VAL A 52 4.15 -18.57 6.72
C VAL A 52 2.97 -19.26 7.40
N ALA A 53 1.89 -18.52 7.68
CA ALA A 53 0.69 -19.07 8.30
C ALA A 53 -0.01 -20.14 7.45
N SER A 54 0.15 -20.10 6.13
CA SER A 54 -0.37 -21.15 5.23
C SER A 54 0.39 -22.47 5.33
N GLY A 55 1.48 -22.53 6.11
CA GLY A 55 2.30 -23.72 6.27
C GLY A 55 3.08 -24.10 5.02
N LYS A 56 3.14 -23.20 4.02
CA LYS A 56 3.97 -23.40 2.84
C LYS A 56 5.44 -23.37 3.25
N HIS A 57 6.18 -24.37 2.80
CA HIS A 57 7.62 -24.44 2.96
C HIS A 57 8.26 -23.19 2.36
N LEU A 58 9.11 -22.52 3.16
CA LEU A 58 9.93 -21.42 2.67
C LEU A 58 11.21 -22.03 2.13
N LEU A 59 11.56 -21.64 0.91
CA LEU A 59 12.76 -22.14 0.26
C LEU A 59 14.00 -21.70 1.05
N ASP A 60 14.91 -22.65 1.27
CA ASP A 60 16.28 -22.35 1.70
C ASP A 60 17.14 -21.86 0.51
N GLU A 61 18.40 -21.56 0.78
CA GLU A 61 19.33 -20.99 -0.21
C GLU A 61 19.51 -21.90 -1.43
N ASP A 62 19.70 -23.21 -1.20
CA ASP A 62 19.89 -24.20 -2.26
C ASP A 62 18.61 -24.39 -3.09
N GLU A 63 17.45 -24.39 -2.44
CA GLU A 63 16.14 -24.49 -3.08
C GLU A 63 15.84 -23.25 -3.93
N ILE A 64 16.25 -22.05 -3.49
CA ILE A 64 16.14 -20.80 -4.26
C ILE A 64 17.01 -20.87 -5.51
N GLU A 65 18.27 -21.29 -5.39
CA GLU A 65 19.17 -21.42 -6.54
C GLU A 65 18.63 -22.40 -7.58
N LYS A 66 18.10 -23.55 -7.13
CA LYS A 66 17.48 -24.55 -7.99
C LYS A 66 16.23 -24.00 -8.70
N GLU A 67 15.37 -23.25 -8.00
CA GLU A 67 14.19 -22.61 -8.60
C GLU A 67 14.59 -21.56 -9.64
N LEU A 68 15.58 -20.72 -9.33
CA LEU A 68 16.09 -19.69 -10.23
C LEU A 68 16.65 -20.31 -11.52
N ALA A 69 17.49 -21.35 -11.39
CA ALA A 69 18.04 -22.10 -12.52
C ALA A 69 16.93 -22.74 -13.39
N SER A 70 15.88 -23.24 -12.75
CA SER A 70 14.72 -23.87 -13.42
C SER A 70 13.83 -22.86 -14.16
N ARG A 71 13.63 -21.65 -13.62
CA ARG A 71 12.74 -20.63 -14.19
C ARG A 71 13.39 -19.70 -15.20
N ARG A 72 14.68 -19.41 -15.04
CA ARG A 72 15.42 -18.46 -15.90
C ARG A 72 16.34 -19.16 -16.91
N GLY A 73 16.39 -20.49 -16.86
CA GLY A 73 17.22 -21.31 -17.74
C GLY A 73 18.71 -21.15 -17.42
N GLY A 74 19.24 -21.99 -16.53
CA GLY A 74 20.67 -22.26 -16.51
C GLY A 74 21.23 -22.78 -15.18
N LEU A 75 21.51 -24.08 -15.14
CA LEU A 75 22.88 -24.63 -15.07
C LEU A 75 22.83 -25.96 -15.87
N GLN A 76 23.55 -26.03 -16.99
CA GLN A 76 23.84 -27.31 -17.63
C GLN A 76 24.60 -28.16 -16.61
N GLY A 77 24.11 -29.39 -16.39
CA GLY A 77 24.67 -30.31 -15.43
C GLY A 77 26.18 -30.45 -15.59
N ARG A 78 26.91 -30.22 -14.49
CA ARG A 78 28.12 -30.98 -14.25
C ARG A 78 27.69 -32.27 -13.58
N GLU A 79 27.37 -33.25 -14.40
CA GLU A 79 27.43 -34.66 -13.99
C GLU A 79 28.91 -35.04 -13.95
N GLU A 80 29.39 -35.52 -12.80
CA GLU A 80 30.59 -36.36 -12.68
C GLU A 80 30.17 -37.84 -12.70
#